data_AF-A0A0B2URF8-F1
#
_entry.id   AF-A0A0B2URF8-F1
#
_cell.length_a   1.000
_cell.length_b   1.000
_cell.length_c   1.000
_cell.angle_alpha   90.00
_cell.angle_beta   90.00
_cell.angle_gamma   90.00
#
_symmetry.space_group_name_H-M   'P 1'
#
loop_
_entity.id
_entity.type
_entity.pdbx_description
1 polymer ?
#
loop_
_entity_poly.entity_id
_entity_poly.type
_entity_poly.pdbx_seq_one_letter_code
_entity_poly.pdbx_strand_id
1 'polypeptide(L)'
;MPTAVVTSSVDYFLSRGNVQVRTVEGEAASFLDQISRYFVSRARLVTKVAKYPHVEDYRRAILDMDEKQFINIRLVLTEMRNHFATLHDMITKNLEKIKTPRSSNIEHMY
;
A
#
# COMPACT_ATOMS: atom_id res chain seq x y z
N MET A 1 -12.40 -32.20 22.38
CA MET A 1 -11.79 -32.38 21.04
C MET A 1 -12.21 -31.20 20.18
N PRO A 2 -11.30 -30.35 19.69
CA PRO A 2 -11.67 -29.10 19.04
C PRO A 2 -12.23 -29.34 17.64
N THR A 3 -13.35 -28.70 17.35
CA THR A 3 -14.06 -28.71 16.08
C THR A 3 -13.17 -28.10 14.99
N ALA A 4 -12.77 -28.90 14.01
CA ALA A 4 -12.08 -28.40 12.83
C ALA A 4 -13.04 -27.49 12.06
N VAL A 5 -12.78 -26.18 12.07
CA VAL A 5 -13.45 -25.23 11.19
C VAL A 5 -13.02 -25.58 9.77
N VAL A 6 -13.95 -26.13 8.98
CA VAL A 6 -13.78 -26.33 7.54
C VAL A 6 -13.68 -24.94 6.92
N THR A 7 -12.46 -24.43 6.76
CA THR A 7 -12.22 -23.18 6.01
C THR A 7 -12.40 -23.51 4.55
N SER A 8 -13.50 -23.04 3.95
CA SER A 8 -13.71 -23.20 2.52
C SER A 8 -12.58 -22.47 1.76
N SER A 9 -12.23 -22.91 0.54
CA SER A 9 -11.27 -22.17 -0.30
C SER A 9 -11.70 -20.72 -0.54
N VAL A 10 -13.00 -20.42 -0.39
CA VAL A 10 -13.57 -19.08 -0.45
C VAL A 10 -13.21 -18.27 0.80
N ASP A 11 -13.27 -18.85 2.01
CA ASP A 11 -12.88 -18.16 3.26
C ASP A 11 -11.39 -17.83 3.30
N TYR A 12 -10.54 -18.75 2.82
CA TYR A 12 -9.11 -18.50 2.69
C TYR A 12 -8.82 -17.33 1.73
N PHE A 13 -9.55 -17.29 0.61
CA PHE A 13 -9.41 -16.27 -0.41
C PHE A 13 -9.90 -14.90 0.08
N LEU A 14 -11.07 -14.82 0.71
CA LEU A 14 -11.60 -13.59 1.31
C LEU A 14 -10.70 -13.08 2.43
N SER A 15 -10.16 -13.99 3.26
CA SER A 15 -9.19 -13.64 4.29
C SER A 15 -7.92 -13.03 3.70
N ARG A 16 -7.33 -13.64 2.66
CA ARG A 16 -6.16 -13.11 1.95
C ARG A 16 -6.43 -11.77 1.26
N GLY A 17 -7.57 -11.63 0.58
CA GLY A 17 -7.98 -10.38 -0.05
C GLY A 17 -8.13 -9.26 0.97
N ASN A 18 -8.79 -9.52 2.09
CA ASN A 18 -8.96 -8.56 3.19
C ASN A 18 -7.65 -8.17 3.86
N VAL A 19 -6.66 -9.07 3.92
CA VAL A 19 -5.32 -8.73 4.41
C VAL A 19 -4.63 -7.79 3.42
N GLN A 20 -4.65 -8.11 2.12
CA GLN A 20 -4.02 -7.26 1.11
C GLN A 20 -4.64 -5.86 1.05
N VAL A 21 -5.96 -5.75 1.07
CA VAL A 21 -6.65 -4.45 1.08
C VAL A 21 -6.22 -3.61 2.29
N ARG A 22 -6.23 -4.21 3.50
CA ARG A 22 -5.80 -3.49 4.72
C ARG A 22 -4.33 -3.08 4.68
N THR A 23 -3.45 -3.90 4.11
CA THR A 23 -2.04 -3.55 3.91
C THR A 23 -1.92 -2.31 3.01
N VAL A 24 -2.60 -2.32 1.86
CA VAL A 24 -2.57 -1.20 0.90
C VAL A 24 -3.14 0.08 1.52
N GLU A 25 -4.22 -0.01 2.30
CA GLU A 25 -4.78 1.13 3.02
C GLU A 25 -3.80 1.71 4.05
N GLY A 26 -3.12 0.85 4.82
CA GLY A 26 -2.11 1.27 5.79
C GLY A 26 -0.91 1.95 5.14
N GLU A 27 -0.45 1.41 4.01
CA GLU A 27 0.63 2.01 3.22
C GLU A 27 0.20 3.37 2.63
N ALA A 28 -1.02 3.47 2.08
CA ALA A 28 -1.56 4.72 1.58
C ALA A 28 -1.62 5.82 2.66
N ALA A 29 -2.07 5.47 3.87
CA ALA A 29 -2.07 6.39 5.00
C ALA A 29 -0.65 6.85 5.37
N SER A 30 0.32 5.93 5.38
CA SER A 30 1.73 6.25 5.61
C SER A 30 2.29 7.21 4.54
N PHE A 31 1.94 7.01 3.27
CA PHE A 31 2.39 7.90 2.19
C PHE A 31 1.82 9.31 2.31
N LEU A 32 0.55 9.46 2.71
CA LEU A 32 -0.07 10.77 2.94
C LEU A 32 0.62 11.52 4.10
N ASP A 33 0.96 10.82 5.18
CA ASP A 33 1.73 11.39 6.29
C ASP A 33 3.15 11.82 5.84
N GLN A 34 3.82 11.00 5.03
CA GLN A 34 5.14 11.33 4.48
C GLN A 34 5.13 12.60 3.62
N ILE A 35 4.10 12.81 2.79
CA ILE A 35 3.93 14.03 1.99
C ILE A 35 3.84 15.26 2.91
N SER A 36 3.03 15.17 3.96
CA SER A 36 2.89 16.26 4.94
C SER A 36 4.22 16.57 5.63
N ARG A 37 4.98 15.55 6.02
CA ARG A 37 6.32 15.70 6.63
C ARG A 37 7.34 16.32 5.68
N TYR A 38 7.28 16.00 4.38
CA TYR A 38 8.14 16.61 3.37
C TYR A 38 7.95 18.13 3.34
N PHE A 39 6.70 18.62 3.27
CA PHE A 39 6.43 20.06 3.23
C PHE A 39 6.91 20.78 4.49
N VAL A 40 6.65 20.20 5.67
CA VAL A 40 7.12 20.76 6.95
C VAL A 40 8.65 20.80 7.00
N SER A 41 9.33 19.73 6.58
CA SER A 41 10.79 19.65 6.59
C SER A 41 11.41 20.65 5.60
N ARG A 42 10.81 20.78 4.41
CA ARG A 42 11.20 21.78 3.42
C ARG A 42 11.09 23.19 3.95
N ALA A 43 9.96 23.54 4.55
CA ALA A 43 9.71 24.86 5.11
C ALA A 43 10.74 25.21 6.20
N ARG A 44 11.13 24.23 7.03
CA ARG A 44 12.19 24.39 8.03
C ARG A 44 13.54 24.70 7.38
N LEU A 45 13.92 23.99 6.32
CA LEU A 45 15.16 24.26 5.60
C LEU A 45 15.15 25.63 4.90
N VAL A 46 14.03 26.00 4.26
CA VAL A 46 13.86 27.34 3.65
C VAL A 46 14.02 28.44 4.70
N THR A 47 13.47 28.24 5.90
CA THR A 47 13.67 29.16 7.03
C THR A 47 15.14 29.27 7.42
N LYS A 48 15.91 28.17 7.37
CA LYS A 48 17.36 28.18 7.63
C LYS A 48 18.13 28.93 6.56
N VAL A 49 17.79 28.77 5.28
CA VAL A 49 18.38 29.56 4.17
C VAL A 49 18.16 31.06 4.38
N ALA A 50 16.94 31.46 4.76
CA ALA A 50 16.63 32.86 5.03
C ALA A 50 17.40 33.41 6.24
N LYS A 51 17.57 32.61 7.31
CA LYS A 51 18.31 33.02 8.52
C LYS A 51 19.83 33.04 8.34
N TYR A 52 20.37 32.15 7.50
CA TYR A 52 21.80 31.93 7.32
C TYR A 52 22.16 31.87 5.83
N PRO A 53 22.05 33.00 5.10
CA PRO A 53 22.16 33.01 3.64
C PRO A 53 23.56 32.69 3.10
N HIS A 54 24.59 32.76 3.95
CA HIS A 54 25.98 32.42 3.63
C HIS A 54 26.28 30.91 3.79
N VAL A 55 25.37 30.14 4.40
CA VAL A 55 25.53 28.69 4.58
C VAL A 55 24.88 27.99 3.40
N GLU A 56 25.67 27.69 2.37
CA GLU A 56 25.20 27.05 1.13
C GLU A 56 24.65 25.63 1.37
N ASP A 57 25.11 24.95 2.42
CA ASP A 57 24.64 23.60 2.76
C ASP A 57 23.13 23.52 2.97
N TYR A 58 22.49 24.60 3.45
CA TYR A 58 21.03 24.61 3.57
C TYR A 58 20.32 24.64 2.22
N ARG A 59 20.89 25.31 1.19
CA ARG A 59 20.35 25.25 -0.17
C ARG A 59 20.58 23.87 -0.77
N ARG A 60 21.77 23.29 -0.57
CA ARG A 60 22.08 21.93 -1.02
C ARG A 60 21.13 20.89 -0.41
N ALA A 61 20.88 20.98 0.89
CA ALA A 61 19.97 20.08 1.60
C ALA A 61 18.53 20.14 1.09
N ILE A 62 18.04 21.30 0.63
CA ILE A 62 16.73 21.41 -0.03
C ILE A 62 16.73 20.60 -1.32
N LEU A 63 17.78 20.74 -2.15
CA LEU A 63 17.89 19.99 -3.41
C LEU A 63 17.93 18.48 -3.17
N ASP A 64 18.75 18.02 -2.22
CA ASP A 64 18.86 16.59 -1.89
C ASP A 64 17.54 16.02 -1.36
N MET A 65 16.83 16.80 -0.54
CA MET A 65 15.54 16.40 0.00
C MET A 65 14.45 16.38 -1.09
N ASP A 66 14.45 17.35 -2.01
CA ASP A 66 13.52 17.40 -3.15
C ASP A 66 13.77 16.23 -4.11
N GLU A 67 15.03 15.89 -4.40
CA GLU A 67 15.41 14.73 -5.20
C GLU A 67 15.00 13.41 -4.54
N LYS A 68 15.27 13.26 -3.25
CA LYS A 68 14.80 12.11 -2.47
C LYS A 68 13.28 11.96 -2.53
N GLN A 69 12.54 13.07 -2.40
CA GLN A 69 11.08 13.03 -2.44
C GLN A 69 10.55 12.65 -3.82
N PHE A 70 11.19 13.10 -4.89
CA PHE A 70 10.85 12.68 -6.25
C PHE A 70 11.00 11.16 -6.42
N ILE A 71 12.12 10.59 -5.98
CA ILE A 71 12.36 9.13 -6.02
C ILE A 71 11.31 8.40 -5.19
N ASN A 72 11.01 8.89 -3.98
CA ASN A 72 10.01 8.29 -3.11
C ASN A 72 8.63 8.25 -3.78
N ILE A 73 8.14 9.37 -4.33
CA ILE A 73 6.86 9.42 -5.05
C ILE A 73 6.82 8.39 -6.20
N ARG A 74 7.90 8.25 -6.97
CA ARG A 74 7.98 7.25 -8.04
C ARG A 74 7.89 5.81 -7.53
N LEU A 75 8.50 5.52 -6.39
CA LEU A 75 8.42 4.21 -5.75
C LEU A 75 6.99 3.91 -5.31
N VAL A 76 6.34 4.86 -4.64
CA VAL A 76 4.94 4.75 -4.21
C VAL A 76 4.00 4.44 -5.38
N LEU A 77 4.13 5.18 -6.49
CA LEU A 77 3.31 4.94 -7.67
C LEU A 77 3.56 3.54 -8.27
N THR A 78 4.80 3.07 -8.22
CA THR A 78 5.18 1.74 -8.68
C THR A 78 4.56 0.65 -7.79
N GLU A 79 4.60 0.83 -6.46
CA GLU A 79 3.98 -0.07 -5.50
C GLU A 79 2.45 -0.11 -5.66
N MET A 80 1.79 1.06 -5.77
CA MET A 80 0.35 1.13 -6.04
C MET A 80 -0.04 0.35 -7.30
N ARG A 81 0.71 0.50 -8.40
CA ARG A 81 0.48 -0.27 -9.64
C ARG A 81 0.61 -1.78 -9.38
N ASN A 82 1.63 -2.20 -8.62
CA ASN A 82 1.85 -3.60 -8.30
C ASN A 82 0.73 -4.17 -7.42
N HIS A 83 0.18 -3.37 -6.49
CA HIS A 83 -0.99 -3.75 -5.71
C HIS A 83 -2.21 -3.99 -6.58
N PHE A 84 -2.51 -3.07 -7.51
CA PHE A 84 -3.62 -3.26 -8.45
C PHE A 84 -3.44 -4.51 -9.30
N ALA A 85 -2.23 -4.77 -9.81
CA ALA A 85 -1.94 -5.97 -10.60
C ALA A 85 -2.15 -7.25 -9.77
N THR A 86 -1.69 -7.27 -8.52
CA THR A 86 -1.83 -8.42 -7.61
C THR A 86 -3.29 -8.69 -7.26
N LEU A 87 -4.04 -7.64 -6.90
CA LEU A 87 -5.47 -7.74 -6.61
C LEU A 87 -6.26 -8.22 -7.84
N HIS A 88 -5.97 -7.65 -9.01
CA HIS A 88 -6.61 -8.05 -10.26
C HIS A 88 -6.34 -9.53 -10.59
N ASP A 89 -5.08 -9.97 -10.50
CA ASP A 89 -4.70 -11.37 -10.71
C ASP A 89 -5.42 -12.31 -9.75
N MET A 90 -5.44 -11.94 -8.46
CA MET A 90 -6.11 -12.70 -7.41
C MET A 90 -7.60 -12.86 -7.68
N ILE A 91 -8.31 -11.76 -7.99
CA ILE A 91 -9.75 -11.76 -8.28
C ILE A 91 -10.04 -12.56 -9.54
N THR A 92 -9.30 -12.32 -10.63
CA THR A 92 -9.55 -12.95 -11.93
C THR A 92 -9.41 -14.46 -11.85
N LYS A 93 -8.38 -14.96 -11.14
CA LYS A 93 -8.16 -16.41 -10.95
C LYS A 93 -9.26 -17.11 -10.15
N ASN A 94 -10.02 -16.38 -9.34
CA ASN A 94 -11.03 -16.95 -8.42
C ASN A 94 -12.45 -16.46 -8.71
N LEU A 95 -12.65 -15.75 -9.83
CA LEU A 95 -13.88 -15.03 -10.15
C LEU A 95 -15.14 -15.89 -10.05
N GLU A 96 -15.10 -17.12 -10.55
CA GLU A 96 -16.24 -18.05 -10.52
C GLU A 96 -16.64 -18.45 -9.09
N LYS A 97 -15.65 -18.69 -8.23
CA LYS A 97 -15.87 -19.03 -6.80
C LYS A 97 -16.39 -17.83 -6.01
N ILE A 98 -15.97 -16.61 -6.39
CA ILE A 98 -16.43 -15.36 -5.78
C ILE A 98 -17.88 -15.06 -6.21
N LYS A 99 -18.20 -15.21 -7.50
CA LYS A 99 -19.54 -14.96 -8.05
C LYS A 99 -20.56 -16.00 -7.59
N THR A 100 -20.14 -17.26 -7.49
CA THR A 100 -20.98 -18.38 -7.06
C THR A 100 -20.28 -19.15 -5.96
N PRO A 101 -20.38 -18.69 -4.70
CA PRO A 101 -19.85 -19.44 -3.56
C PRO A 101 -20.70 -20.71 -3.39
N ARG A 102 -20.33 -21.81 -4.07
CA ARG A 102 -21.00 -23.10 -3.92
C ARG A 102 -20.77 -23.65 -2.51
N SER A 103 -21.83 -24.08 -1.85
CA SER A 103 -21.77 -25.00 -0.70
C SER A 103 -21.24 -26.35 -1.19
N SER A 104 -19.94 -26.57 -1.06
CA SER A 104 -19.19 -27.71 -1.62
C SER A 104 -19.51 -29.09 -0.99
N ASN A 105 -20.73 -29.33 -0.52
CA ASN A 105 -21.10 -30.56 0.19
C ASN A 105 -22.26 -31.36 -0.43
N ILE A 106 -22.93 -30.89 -1.50
CA ILE A 106 -24.13 -31.59 -2.03
C ILE A 106 -23.84 -32.39 -3.31
N GLU A 107 -22.79 -32.07 -4.07
CA GLU A 107 -22.53 -32.68 -5.39
C GLU A 107 -21.88 -34.08 -5.34
N HIS A 108 -21.48 -34.58 -4.16
CA HIS A 108 -20.92 -35.92 -3.98
C HIS A 108 -21.85 -36.90 -3.27
N MET A 109 -23.14 -36.58 -3.14
CA MET A 109 -24.11 -37.40 -2.38
C MET A 109 -25.09 -38.23 -3.22
N TYR A 110 -24.86 -38.37 -4.53
CA TYR A 110 -25.63 -39.27 -5.39
C TYR A 110 -24.75 -40.01 -6.37
#